data_AF-A0A383WF36-F1
#
_entry.id   AF-A0A383WF36-F1
#
_cell.length_a   1.000
_cell.length_b   1.000
_cell.length_c   1.000
_cell.angle_alpha   90.00
_cell.angle_beta   90.00
_cell.angle_gamma   90.00
#
_symmetry.space_group_name_H-M   'P 1'
#
loop_
_entity.id
_entity.type
_entity.pdbx_description
1 polymer ?
#
loop_
_entity_poly.entity_id
_entity_poly.type
_entity_poly.pdbx_seq_one_letter_code
_entity_poly.pdbx_strand_id
1 'polypeptide(L)'
;MLPISEAELQQVLECGWLREVAFKTEPRVNKLEIKAFLEAVHGMQLEIKAFLEAVHGMQVERVSTINYQGRKQRIIDSSGKPHYRRLSDWKKAYVIFKPPPEKLEEWQNSKQRQQELLRLSEQQQRLQRDQRQFLASLKKLPEEQQQQKKQQREEQRSEEEKQLLAMTFTAQERQIIRRQQMQRELDGWQQQVQEARRGLFAPPPAAAAVGAVAAAGAAALGAEKQGQRQQRRRQQQQGRDLSR
;
A
#
# COMPACT_ATOMS: atom_id res chain seq x y z
N MET A 1 -8.81 -25.72 7.47
CA MET A 1 -8.32 -24.70 6.50
C MET A 1 -7.58 -25.39 5.38
N LEU A 2 -7.36 -24.75 4.23
CA LEU A 2 -6.39 -25.26 3.26
C LEU A 2 -4.98 -25.10 3.86
N PRO A 3 -4.04 -26.03 3.61
CA PRO A 3 -2.66 -25.83 4.02
C PRO A 3 -2.13 -24.56 3.35
N ILE A 4 -1.43 -23.75 4.14
CA ILE A 4 -0.75 -22.54 3.67
C ILE A 4 0.34 -23.01 2.69
N SER A 5 0.39 -22.42 1.51
CA SER A 5 1.43 -22.72 0.54
C SER A 5 2.79 -22.23 1.03
N GLU A 6 3.87 -22.84 0.57
CA GLU A 6 5.23 -22.46 0.99
C GLU A 6 5.55 -20.98 0.69
N ALA A 7 5.05 -20.47 -0.44
CA ALA A 7 5.19 -19.05 -0.79
C ALA A 7 4.43 -18.12 0.17
N GLU A 8 3.22 -18.49 0.60
CA GLU A 8 2.47 -17.74 1.61
C GLU A 8 3.19 -17.81 2.97
N LEU A 9 3.75 -18.97 3.34
CA LEU A 9 4.51 -19.11 4.58
C LEU A 9 5.76 -18.21 4.57
N GLN A 10 6.52 -18.21 3.47
CA GLN A 10 7.67 -17.31 3.30
C GLN A 10 7.25 -15.84 3.39
N GLN A 11 6.12 -15.45 2.78
CA GLN A 11 5.59 -14.10 2.89
C GLN A 11 5.27 -13.72 4.34
N VAL A 12 4.72 -14.64 5.14
CA VAL A 12 4.46 -14.41 6.57
C VAL A 12 5.77 -14.19 7.31
N LEU A 13 6.78 -15.02 7.04
CA LEU A 13 8.08 -14.94 7.70
C LEU A 13 8.83 -13.65 7.36
N GLU A 14 8.78 -13.20 6.11
CA GLU A 14 9.48 -11.99 5.64
C GLU A 14 8.74 -10.71 6.01
N CYS A 15 7.42 -10.67 5.75
CA CYS A 15 6.64 -9.45 5.84
C CYS A 15 5.88 -9.31 7.16
N GLY A 16 5.71 -10.40 7.92
CA GLY A 16 4.87 -10.45 9.11
C GLY A 16 3.37 -10.37 8.83
N TRP A 17 2.94 -10.40 7.56
CA TRP A 17 1.51 -10.36 7.18
C TRP A 17 1.23 -11.06 5.85
N LEU A 18 0.01 -11.59 5.71
CA LEU A 18 -0.49 -12.18 4.47
C LEU A 18 -1.47 -11.24 3.79
N ARG A 19 -1.28 -11.06 2.48
CA ARG A 19 -2.21 -10.27 1.66
C ARG A 19 -3.49 -11.04 1.38
N GLU A 20 -3.37 -12.32 1.07
CA GLU A 20 -4.48 -13.16 0.64
C GLU A 20 -4.44 -14.48 1.40
N VAL A 21 -5.61 -14.92 1.87
CA VAL A 21 -5.78 -16.25 2.46
C VAL A 21 -6.95 -16.93 1.80
N ALA A 22 -6.74 -18.20 1.44
CA ALA A 22 -7.77 -19.04 0.87
C ALA A 22 -8.20 -20.15 1.83
N PHE A 23 -9.50 -20.29 2.07
CA PHE A 23 -10.02 -21.42 2.83
C PHE A 23 -11.31 -22.00 2.26
N LYS A 24 -11.58 -23.25 2.63
CA LYS A 24 -12.80 -23.96 2.30
C LYS A 24 -13.86 -23.66 3.35
N THR A 25 -15.07 -23.38 2.90
CA THR A 25 -16.26 -23.12 3.70
C THR A 25 -17.43 -23.93 3.17
N GLU A 26 -18.47 -24.06 3.97
CA GLU A 26 -19.72 -24.65 3.51
C GLU A 26 -20.41 -23.74 2.49
N PRO A 27 -21.15 -24.29 1.51
CA PRO A 27 -21.81 -23.51 0.48
C PRO A 27 -22.88 -22.55 1.02
N ARG A 28 -23.40 -22.81 2.23
CA ARG A 28 -24.44 -21.99 2.87
C ARG A 28 -23.90 -20.71 3.51
N VAL A 29 -22.60 -20.63 3.80
CA VAL A 29 -22.00 -19.48 4.50
C VAL A 29 -21.97 -18.26 3.60
N ASN A 30 -22.52 -17.13 4.06
CA ASN A 30 -22.56 -15.88 3.32
C ASN A 30 -21.23 -15.10 3.44
N LYS A 31 -20.93 -14.23 2.47
CA LYS A 31 -19.73 -13.37 2.48
C LYS A 31 -19.67 -12.48 3.73
N LEU A 32 -20.82 -11.98 4.16
CA LEU A 32 -20.92 -11.13 5.35
C LEU A 32 -20.64 -11.92 6.63
N GLU A 33 -21.09 -13.17 6.71
CA GLU A 33 -20.80 -14.05 7.85
C GLU A 33 -19.32 -14.42 7.91
N ILE A 34 -18.69 -14.69 6.76
CA ILE A 34 -17.24 -14.91 6.68
C ILE A 34 -16.49 -13.67 7.17
N LYS A 35 -16.88 -12.49 6.70
CA LYS A 35 -16.27 -11.23 7.12
C LYS A 35 -16.47 -10.99 8.62
N ALA A 36 -17.71 -11.10 9.09
CA ALA A 36 -18.07 -10.90 10.49
C ALA A 36 -17.38 -11.93 11.39
N PHE A 37 -17.26 -13.19 10.98
CA PHE A 37 -16.52 -14.20 11.74
C PHE A 37 -15.04 -13.83 11.86
N LEU A 38 -14.39 -13.44 10.75
CA LEU A 38 -12.98 -13.04 10.78
C LEU A 38 -12.73 -11.76 11.60
N GLU A 39 -13.69 -10.83 11.60
CA GLU A 39 -13.63 -9.59 12.39
C GLU A 39 -13.99 -9.83 13.87
N ALA A 40 -15.01 -10.66 14.17
CA ALA A 40 -15.56 -10.90 15.51
C ALA A 40 -14.80 -11.96 16.33
N VAL A 41 -14.02 -12.84 15.70
CA VAL A 41 -13.17 -13.85 16.39
C VAL A 41 -12.07 -13.22 17.26
N HIS A 42 -12.00 -11.89 17.36
CA HIS A 42 -11.27 -11.16 18.40
C HIS A 42 -11.59 -11.59 19.86
N GLY A 43 -12.66 -12.38 20.12
CA GLY A 43 -13.13 -12.66 21.48
C GLY A 43 -13.24 -14.11 21.99
N MET A 44 -13.08 -15.17 21.19
CA MET A 44 -13.49 -16.53 21.64
C MET A 44 -12.54 -17.69 21.26
N GLN A 45 -12.02 -18.35 22.32
CA GLN A 45 -11.46 -19.72 22.44
C GLN A 45 -10.05 -20.10 21.87
N LEU A 46 -9.07 -19.76 22.72
CA LEU A 46 -7.84 -20.42 23.23
C LEU A 46 -6.95 -21.46 22.51
N GLU A 47 -7.25 -22.09 21.38
CA GLU A 47 -6.24 -22.98 20.74
C GLU A 47 -5.96 -22.68 19.26
N ILE A 48 -6.91 -22.08 18.55
CA ILE A 48 -6.68 -21.44 17.24
C ILE A 48 -6.33 -19.93 17.44
N LYS A 49 -6.51 -19.44 18.67
CA LYS A 49 -6.29 -18.05 19.07
C LYS A 49 -4.84 -17.61 18.95
N ALA A 50 -3.83 -18.45 19.20
CA ALA A 50 -2.42 -18.02 19.07
C ALA A 50 -1.98 -17.81 17.61
N PHE A 51 -2.48 -18.61 16.67
CA PHE A 51 -2.18 -18.45 15.24
C PHE A 51 -2.96 -17.27 14.64
N LEU A 52 -4.20 -17.08 15.10
CA LEU A 52 -5.03 -15.99 14.65
C LEU A 52 -4.74 -14.68 15.40
N GLU A 53 -4.31 -14.63 16.65
CA GLU A 53 -3.92 -13.38 17.35
C GLU A 53 -2.59 -12.81 16.82
N ALA A 54 -1.70 -13.66 16.28
CA ALA A 54 -0.59 -13.21 15.46
C ALA A 54 -1.04 -12.60 14.10
N VAL A 55 -2.30 -12.84 13.69
CA VAL A 55 -2.86 -12.52 12.36
C VAL A 55 -4.06 -11.55 12.44
N HIS A 56 -4.73 -11.37 13.58
CA HIS A 56 -6.07 -10.79 13.68
C HIS A 56 -6.07 -9.46 14.44
N GLY A 57 -5.11 -8.60 14.17
CA GLY A 57 -5.36 -7.15 14.14
C GLY A 57 -5.67 -6.65 12.71
N MET A 58 -5.71 -7.55 11.73
CA MET A 58 -5.79 -7.21 10.31
C MET A 58 -7.23 -6.92 9.87
N GLN A 59 -7.44 -5.76 9.26
CA GLN A 59 -8.73 -5.38 8.68
C GLN A 59 -8.96 -6.12 7.37
N VAL A 60 -10.12 -6.73 7.18
CA VAL A 60 -10.49 -7.36 5.90
C VAL A 60 -10.80 -6.27 4.87
N GLU A 61 -10.10 -6.28 3.73
CA GLU A 61 -10.36 -5.38 2.60
C GLU A 61 -11.54 -5.90 1.78
N ARG A 62 -11.45 -7.16 1.33
CA ARG A 62 -12.41 -7.76 0.41
C ARG A 62 -12.51 -9.26 0.60
N VAL A 63 -13.73 -9.80 0.55
CA VAL A 63 -13.98 -11.25 0.51
C VAL A 63 -14.55 -11.61 -0.86
N SER A 64 -13.86 -12.49 -1.58
CA SER A 64 -14.31 -13.08 -2.84
C SER A 64 -14.60 -14.56 -2.63
N THR A 65 -15.70 -15.07 -3.17
CA THR A 65 -16.08 -16.48 -2.96
C THR A 65 -16.42 -17.14 -4.28
N ILE A 66 -16.04 -18.40 -4.42
CA ILE A 66 -16.35 -19.24 -5.58
C ILE A 66 -17.01 -20.52 -5.08
N ASN A 67 -18.17 -20.87 -5.65
CA ASN A 67 -18.87 -22.12 -5.34
C ASN A 67 -18.30 -23.25 -6.21
N TYR A 68 -17.88 -24.33 -5.58
CA TYR A 68 -17.41 -25.55 -6.23
C TYR A 68 -18.45 -26.65 -6.06
N GLN A 69 -18.94 -27.16 -7.18
CA GLN A 69 -19.81 -28.32 -7.19
C GLN A 69 -18.97 -29.58 -6.95
N GLY A 70 -19.46 -30.47 -6.09
CA GLY A 70 -18.84 -31.74 -5.80
C GLY A 70 -18.77 -32.62 -7.04
N ARG A 71 -17.59 -33.15 -7.32
CA ARG A 71 -17.37 -34.09 -8.44
C ARG A 71 -18.15 -35.38 -8.20
N LYS A 72 -18.70 -35.96 -9.28
CA LYS A 72 -19.24 -37.33 -9.26
C LYS A 72 -18.08 -38.33 -9.31
N GLN A 73 -17.98 -39.20 -8.31
CA GLN A 73 -17.00 -40.27 -8.22
C GLN A 73 -17.69 -41.62 -8.40
N ARG A 74 -17.13 -42.46 -9.27
CA ARG A 74 -17.56 -43.86 -9.39
C ARG A 74 -16.88 -44.67 -8.29
N ILE A 75 -17.67 -45.34 -7.48
CA ILE A 75 -17.26 -46.24 -6.42
C ILE A 75 -17.75 -47.64 -6.81
N ILE A 76 -16.94 -48.66 -6.54
CA ILE A 76 -17.32 -50.06 -6.77
C ILE A 76 -17.65 -50.63 -5.40
N ASP A 77 -18.88 -51.09 -5.22
CA ASP A 77 -19.30 -51.73 -3.97
C ASP A 77 -18.64 -53.10 -3.81
N SER A 78 -18.70 -53.67 -2.61
CA SER A 78 -18.14 -55.01 -2.32
C SER A 78 -18.72 -56.11 -3.22
N SER A 79 -19.92 -55.91 -3.78
CA SER A 79 -20.55 -56.82 -4.76
C SER A 79 -20.13 -56.58 -6.22
N GLY A 80 -19.17 -55.70 -6.49
CA GLY A 80 -18.68 -55.39 -7.85
C GLY A 80 -19.61 -54.47 -8.67
N LYS A 81 -20.72 -54.00 -8.11
CA LYS A 81 -21.66 -53.09 -8.80
C LYS A 81 -21.13 -51.64 -8.75
N PRO A 82 -21.17 -50.89 -9.87
CA PRO A 82 -20.75 -49.50 -9.87
C PRO A 82 -21.84 -48.58 -9.31
N HIS A 83 -21.47 -47.77 -8.32
CA HIS A 83 -22.30 -46.71 -7.75
C HIS A 83 -21.65 -45.35 -8.00
N TYR A 84 -22.46 -44.32 -8.27
CA TYR A 84 -21.98 -42.96 -8.41
C TYR A 84 -22.29 -42.18 -7.13
N ARG A 85 -21.25 -41.75 -6.42
CA ARG A 85 -21.38 -40.85 -5.28
C ARG A 85 -20.98 -39.44 -5.70
N ARG A 86 -21.82 -38.46 -5.41
CA ARG A 86 -21.45 -37.05 -5.55
C ARG A 86 -20.73 -36.60 -4.27
N LEU A 87 -19.56 -35.99 -4.41
CA LEU A 87 -18.89 -35.35 -3.28
C LEU A 87 -19.70 -34.14 -2.79
N SER A 88 -19.48 -33.71 -1.56
CA SER A 88 -20.15 -32.51 -1.04
C SER A 88 -19.72 -31.26 -1.84
N ASP A 89 -20.70 -30.41 -2.12
CA ASP A 89 -20.43 -29.07 -2.64
C ASP A 89 -19.71 -28.25 -1.56
N TRP A 90 -18.79 -27.39 -1.96
CA TRP A 90 -18.03 -26.54 -1.03
C TRP A 90 -17.79 -25.16 -1.65
N LYS A 91 -17.46 -24.17 -0.83
CA LYS A 91 -17.20 -22.80 -1.27
C LYS A 91 -15.77 -22.42 -0.90
N LYS A 92 -15.01 -21.92 -1.87
CA LYS A 92 -13.69 -21.33 -1.62
C LYS A 92 -13.87 -19.86 -1.31
N ALA A 93 -13.36 -19.41 -0.19
CA ALA A 93 -13.29 -18.00 0.16
C ALA A 93 -11.84 -17.52 -0.01
N TYR A 94 -11.68 -16.42 -0.74
CA TYR A 94 -10.45 -15.65 -0.89
C TYR A 94 -10.63 -14.37 -0.11
N VAL A 95 -9.86 -14.22 0.95
CA VAL A 95 -9.92 -13.07 1.83
C VAL A 95 -8.68 -12.23 1.59
N ILE A 96 -8.89 -10.98 1.21
CA ILE A 96 -7.84 -9.99 1.02
C ILE A 96 -7.84 -9.11 2.25
N PHE A 97 -6.70 -9.01 2.92
CA PHE A 97 -6.49 -8.15 4.07
C PHE A 97 -5.95 -6.80 3.63
N LYS A 98 -6.35 -5.74 4.34
CA LYS A 98 -5.72 -4.43 4.21
C LYS A 98 -4.30 -4.53 4.74
N PRO A 99 -3.32 -3.88 4.09
CA PRO A 99 -1.98 -3.78 4.63
C PRO A 99 -2.02 -3.06 5.99
N PRO A 100 -1.13 -3.43 6.94
CA PRO A 100 -0.96 -2.66 8.16
C PRO A 100 -0.52 -1.22 7.83
N PRO A 101 -0.83 -0.23 8.70
CA PRO A 101 -0.58 1.18 8.41
C PRO A 101 0.89 1.46 8.08
N GLU A 102 1.82 0.79 8.74
CA GLU A 102 3.27 0.88 8.49
C GLU A 102 3.66 0.46 7.06
N LYS A 103 2.93 -0.51 6.49
CA LYS A 103 3.17 -1.05 5.14
C LYS A 103 2.28 -0.45 4.06
N LEU A 104 1.34 0.42 4.43
CA LEU A 104 0.41 1.02 3.50
C LEU A 104 1.12 1.91 2.48
N GLU A 105 2.08 2.73 2.92
CA GLU A 105 2.85 3.61 2.04
C GLU A 105 3.75 2.82 1.08
N GLU A 106 4.49 1.82 1.60
CA GLU A 106 5.31 0.92 0.77
C GLU A 106 4.47 0.25 -0.32
N TRP A 107 3.28 -0.21 0.03
CA TRP A 107 2.36 -0.85 -0.91
C TRP A 107 1.81 0.13 -1.95
N GLN A 108 1.44 1.35 -1.55
CA GLN A 108 1.01 2.40 -2.48
C GLN A 108 2.14 2.76 -3.46
N ASN A 109 3.37 2.91 -2.95
CA ASN A 109 4.55 3.16 -3.77
C ASN A 109 4.83 1.99 -4.73
N SER A 110 4.68 0.74 -4.27
CA SER A 110 4.83 -0.45 -5.12
C SER A 110 3.79 -0.48 -6.25
N LYS A 111 2.52 -0.17 -5.95
CA LYS A 111 1.47 -0.05 -6.98
C LYS A 111 1.77 1.04 -8.00
N GLN A 112 2.21 2.21 -7.56
CA GLN A 112 2.60 3.30 -8.45
C GLN A 112 3.77 2.88 -9.34
N ARG A 113 4.80 2.25 -8.78
CA ARG A 113 5.93 1.69 -9.56
C ARG A 113 5.46 0.67 -10.59
N GLN A 114 4.57 -0.25 -10.23
CA GLN A 114 4.02 -1.22 -11.18
C GLN A 114 3.26 -0.53 -12.32
N GLN A 115 2.47 0.50 -12.03
CA GLN A 115 1.78 1.28 -13.06
C GLN A 115 2.76 2.05 -13.96
N GLU A 116 3.81 2.63 -13.39
CA GLU A 116 4.87 3.30 -14.15
C GLU A 116 5.60 2.32 -15.07
N LEU A 117 5.95 1.12 -14.57
CA LEU A 117 6.57 0.07 -15.39
C LEU A 117 5.67 -0.36 -16.55
N LEU A 118 4.36 -0.53 -16.31
CA LEU A 118 3.40 -0.84 -17.36
C LEU A 118 3.35 0.28 -18.41
N ARG A 119 3.26 1.56 -18.00
CA ARG A 119 3.28 2.70 -18.91
C ARG A 119 4.56 2.77 -19.76
N LEU A 120 5.72 2.54 -19.13
CA LEU A 120 7.01 2.48 -19.84
C LEU A 120 7.03 1.34 -20.85
N SER A 121 6.50 0.16 -20.49
CA SER A 121 6.42 -0.98 -21.41
C SER A 121 5.51 -0.71 -22.61
N GLU A 122 4.37 -0.05 -22.40
CA GLU A 122 3.47 0.36 -23.48
C GLU A 122 4.12 1.39 -24.39
N GLN A 123 4.84 2.37 -23.83
CA GLN A 123 5.57 3.37 -24.59
C GLN A 123 6.65 2.73 -25.47
N GLN A 124 7.41 1.77 -24.93
CA GLN A 124 8.39 1.02 -25.72
C GLN A 124 7.74 0.24 -26.87
N GLN A 125 6.60 -0.42 -26.63
CA GLN A 125 5.87 -1.12 -27.68
C GLN A 125 5.37 -0.17 -28.78
N ARG A 126 4.90 1.04 -28.41
CA ARG A 126 4.51 2.07 -29.38
C ARG A 126 5.70 2.50 -30.24
N LEU A 127 6.84 2.83 -29.62
CA LEU A 127 8.06 3.19 -30.35
C LEU A 127 8.51 2.09 -31.32
N GLN A 128 8.43 0.82 -30.92
CA GLN A 128 8.74 -0.30 -31.82
C GLN A 128 7.77 -0.41 -33.00
N ARG A 129 6.46 -0.17 -32.79
CA ARG A 129 5.48 -0.15 -33.87
C ARG A 129 5.75 1.00 -34.83
N ASP A 130 6.02 2.19 -34.31
CA ASP A 130 6.29 3.38 -35.11
C ASP A 130 7.58 3.21 -35.94
N GLN A 131 8.62 2.59 -35.36
CA GLN A 131 9.82 2.22 -36.11
C GLN A 131 9.51 1.28 -37.28
N ARG A 132 8.71 0.23 -37.05
CA ARG A 132 8.33 -0.73 -38.12
C ARG A 132 7.53 -0.04 -39.22
N GLN A 133 6.57 0.80 -38.86
CA GLN A 133 5.76 1.57 -39.82
C GLN A 133 6.62 2.56 -40.62
N PHE A 134 7.55 3.24 -39.95
CA PHE A 134 8.49 4.15 -40.60
C PHE A 134 9.35 3.44 -41.63
N LEU A 135 9.98 2.31 -41.24
CA LEU A 135 10.79 1.49 -42.15
C LEU A 135 9.96 0.96 -43.34
N ALA A 136 8.71 0.54 -43.09
CA ALA A 136 7.81 0.13 -44.17
C ALA A 136 7.46 1.29 -45.12
N SER A 137 7.33 2.52 -44.61
CA SER A 137 7.09 3.71 -45.42
C SER A 137 8.30 4.13 -46.24
N LEU A 138 9.51 3.99 -45.69
CA LEU A 138 10.76 4.33 -46.38
C LEU A 138 10.98 3.46 -47.61
N LYS A 139 10.65 2.16 -47.54
CA LYS A 139 10.79 1.23 -48.67
C LYS A 139 9.94 1.61 -49.89
N LYS A 140 8.97 2.51 -49.77
CA LYS A 140 8.08 2.96 -50.85
C LYS A 140 8.52 4.25 -51.54
N LEU A 141 9.53 4.95 -51.00
CA LEU A 141 9.94 6.28 -51.48
C LEU A 141 11.18 6.20 -52.40
N PRO A 142 11.37 7.15 -53.34
CA PRO A 142 12.62 7.32 -54.08
C PRO A 142 13.82 7.56 -53.14
N GLU A 143 15.02 7.14 -53.55
CA GLU A 143 16.20 7.07 -52.67
C GLU A 143 16.62 8.44 -52.09
N GLU A 144 16.53 9.52 -52.88
CA GLU A 144 16.79 10.88 -52.40
C GLU A 144 15.82 11.31 -51.28
N GLN A 145 14.53 11.00 -51.44
CA GLN A 145 13.52 11.30 -50.43
C GLN A 145 13.68 10.43 -49.18
N GLN A 146 14.20 9.20 -49.32
CA GLN A 146 14.51 8.35 -48.17
C GLN A 146 15.60 8.98 -47.28
N GLN A 147 16.63 9.58 -47.87
CA GLN A 147 17.72 10.20 -47.11
C GLN A 147 17.25 11.42 -46.32
N GLN A 148 16.48 12.32 -46.95
CA GLN A 148 15.91 13.48 -46.27
C GLN A 148 14.98 13.06 -45.12
N LYS A 149 14.12 12.07 -45.35
CA LYS A 149 13.19 11.58 -44.33
C LYS A 149 13.91 10.86 -43.17
N LYS A 150 15.06 10.22 -43.43
CA LYS A 150 15.92 9.65 -42.39
C LYS A 150 16.54 10.75 -41.52
N GLN A 151 17.10 11.80 -42.13
CA GLN A 151 17.70 12.92 -41.40
C GLN A 151 16.67 13.61 -40.49
N GLN A 152 15.48 13.93 -41.01
CA GLN A 152 14.39 14.52 -40.22
C GLN A 152 14.00 13.63 -39.02
N ARG A 153 13.99 12.30 -39.21
CA ARG A 153 13.65 11.36 -38.14
C ARG A 153 14.76 11.27 -37.09
N GLU A 154 16.03 11.38 -37.49
CA GLU A 154 17.18 11.42 -36.58
C GLU A 154 17.18 12.69 -35.73
N GLU A 155 16.87 13.85 -36.33
CA GLU A 155 16.69 15.11 -35.60
C GLU A 155 15.55 15.01 -34.58
N GLN A 156 14.39 14.50 -35.00
CA GLN A 156 13.24 14.25 -34.10
C GLN A 156 13.62 13.30 -32.96
N ARG A 157 14.35 12.22 -33.23
CA ARG A 157 14.83 11.31 -32.17
C ARG A 157 15.78 12.00 -31.22
N SER A 158 16.69 12.84 -31.70
CA SER A 158 17.60 13.60 -30.85
C SER A 158 16.84 14.55 -29.92
N GLU A 159 15.80 15.20 -30.42
CA GLU A 159 14.92 16.06 -29.60
C GLU A 159 14.13 15.24 -28.56
N GLU A 160 13.55 14.11 -28.95
CA GLU A 160 12.83 13.20 -28.04
C GLU A 160 13.76 12.66 -26.95
N GLU A 161 14.99 12.27 -27.30
CA GLU A 161 16.01 11.81 -26.35
C GLU A 161 16.40 12.91 -25.36
N LYS A 162 16.58 14.15 -25.83
CA LYS A 162 16.84 15.31 -24.97
C LYS A 162 15.68 15.59 -24.02
N GLN A 163 14.43 15.48 -24.50
CA GLN A 163 13.24 15.64 -23.67
C GLN A 163 13.13 14.54 -22.59
N LEU A 164 13.39 13.29 -22.96
CA LEU A 164 13.43 12.17 -22.02
C LEU A 164 14.52 12.37 -20.95
N LEU A 165 15.73 12.78 -21.35
CA LEU A 165 16.82 13.08 -20.42
C LEU A 165 16.47 14.25 -19.48
N ALA A 166 15.81 15.29 -19.97
CA ALA A 166 15.34 16.39 -19.13
C ALA A 166 14.27 15.92 -18.13
N MET A 167 13.36 15.04 -18.54
CA MET A 167 12.35 14.45 -17.65
C MET A 167 12.97 13.54 -16.58
N THR A 168 13.95 12.70 -16.92
CA THR A 168 14.62 11.83 -15.94
C THR A 168 15.49 12.64 -14.97
N PHE A 169 16.17 13.68 -15.46
CA PHE A 169 16.96 14.60 -14.64
C PHE A 169 16.09 15.32 -13.61
N THR A 170 14.97 15.92 -14.04
CA THR A 170 14.03 16.59 -13.11
C THR A 170 13.40 15.61 -12.11
N ALA A 171 13.14 14.36 -12.50
CA ALA A 171 12.67 13.33 -11.58
C ALA A 171 13.73 12.98 -10.51
N GLN A 172 15.00 12.85 -10.92
CA GLN A 172 16.11 12.59 -10.01
C GLN A 172 16.35 13.75 -9.03
N GLU A 173 16.31 14.99 -9.51
CA GLU A 173 16.41 16.18 -8.67
C GLU A 173 15.30 16.21 -7.60
N ARG A 174 14.05 15.90 -7.98
CA ARG A 174 12.95 15.79 -7.01
C ARG A 174 13.21 14.73 -5.94
N GLN A 175 13.82 13.60 -6.30
CA GLN A 175 14.20 12.59 -5.30
C GLN A 175 15.30 13.07 -4.36
N ILE A 176 16.29 13.79 -4.88
CA ILE A 176 17.36 14.38 -4.05
C ILE A 176 16.75 15.39 -3.06
N ILE A 177 15.88 16.29 -3.55
CA ILE A 177 15.19 17.28 -2.71
C ILE A 177 14.36 16.58 -1.62
N ARG A 178 13.58 15.56 -1.98
CA ARG A 178 12.78 14.79 -1.01
C ARG A 178 13.65 14.10 0.04
N ARG A 179 14.78 13.52 -0.36
CA ARG A 179 15.73 12.90 0.57
C ARG A 179 16.34 13.92 1.54
N GLN A 180 16.69 15.11 1.06
CA GLN A 180 17.20 16.19 1.91
C GLN A 180 16.13 16.70 2.90
N GLN A 181 14.86 16.78 2.47
CA GLN A 181 13.75 17.12 3.37
C GLN A 181 13.57 16.09 4.48
N MET A 182 13.54 14.79 4.14
CA MET A 182 13.45 13.71 5.14
C MET A 182 14.62 13.75 6.13
N GLN A 183 15.83 14.07 5.67
CA GLN A 183 16.99 14.19 6.55
C GLN A 183 16.83 15.35 7.54
N ARG A 184 16.33 16.51 7.09
CA ARG A 184 16.06 17.65 7.98
C ARG A 184 14.98 17.35 9.01
N GLU A 185 13.95 16.59 8.65
CA GLU A 185 12.91 16.15 9.59
C GLU A 185 13.48 15.19 10.64
N LEU A 186 14.31 14.23 10.23
CA LEU A 186 15.02 13.32 11.15
C LEU A 186 15.93 14.08 12.11
N ASP A 187 16.73 15.02 11.58
CA ASP A 187 17.65 15.84 12.40
C ASP A 187 16.85 16.71 13.39
N GLY A 188 15.74 17.31 12.96
CA GLY A 188 14.85 18.09 13.82
C GLY A 188 14.19 17.24 14.92
N TRP A 189 13.79 16.01 14.60
CA TRP A 189 13.26 15.07 15.60
C TRP A 189 14.34 14.65 16.61
N GLN A 190 15.56 14.38 16.16
CA GLN A 190 16.69 14.08 17.06
C GLN A 190 17.00 15.24 18.01
N GLN A 191 16.95 16.49 17.52
CA GLN A 191 17.12 17.67 18.37
C GLN A 191 16.03 17.75 19.45
N GLN A 192 14.76 17.55 19.09
CA GLN A 192 13.65 17.53 20.05
C GLN A 192 13.84 16.44 21.12
N VAL A 193 14.29 15.26 20.73
CA VAL A 193 14.60 14.17 21.68
C VAL A 193 15.76 14.54 22.60
N GLN A 194 16.81 15.17 22.07
CA GLN A 194 17.94 15.64 22.89
C GLN A 194 17.53 16.75 23.87
N GLU A 195 16.70 17.70 23.44
CA GLU A 195 16.16 18.76 24.29
C GLU A 195 15.26 18.21 25.39
N ALA A 196 14.34 17.29 25.05
CA ALA A 196 13.51 16.60 26.04
C ALA A 196 14.37 15.84 27.05
N ARG A 197 15.43 15.17 26.59
CA ARG A 197 16.38 14.47 27.47
C ARG A 197 17.15 15.43 28.37
N ARG A 198 17.55 16.61 27.86
CA ARG A 198 18.18 17.67 28.68
C ARG A 198 17.22 18.26 29.71
N GLY A 199 15.95 18.42 29.38
CA GLY A 199 14.92 18.89 30.31
C GLY A 199 14.60 17.89 31.41
N LEU A 200 14.59 16.58 31.09
CA LEU A 200 14.35 15.51 32.06
C LEU A 200 15.55 15.21 32.98
N PHE A 201 16.77 15.53 32.53
CA PHE A 201 18.01 15.37 33.31
C PHE A 201 18.62 16.68 33.79
N ALA A 202 17.89 17.79 33.71
CA ALA A 202 18.30 19.01 34.38
C ALA A 202 18.37 18.68 35.89
N PRO A 203 19.55 18.77 36.54
CA PRO A 203 19.62 18.57 37.97
C PRO A 203 18.62 19.55 38.61
N PRO A 204 17.78 19.09 39.57
CA PRO A 204 16.91 20.02 40.27
C PRO A 204 17.79 21.15 40.78
N PRO A 205 17.40 22.43 40.60
CA PRO A 205 18.24 23.56 40.96
C PRO A 205 18.66 23.38 42.41
N ALA A 206 19.94 23.06 42.61
CA ALA A 206 20.51 22.91 43.93
C ALA A 206 20.45 24.30 44.56
N ALA A 207 19.65 24.42 45.62
CA ALA A 207 19.43 25.63 46.40
C ALA A 207 18.63 26.76 45.71
N ALA A 208 17.29 26.69 45.79
CA ALA A 208 16.45 27.84 46.14
C ALA A 208 14.98 27.43 46.33
N ALA A 209 14.65 26.64 47.36
CA ALA A 209 13.26 26.52 47.83
C ALA A 209 13.18 25.99 49.27
N VAL A 210 13.57 26.84 50.23
CA VAL A 210 12.75 26.97 51.44
C VAL A 210 11.73 28.04 51.12
N GLY A 211 10.47 27.64 50.87
CA GLY A 211 9.32 28.55 50.87
C GLY A 211 8.82 29.05 49.51
N ALA A 212 8.17 28.20 48.71
CA ALA A 212 7.23 28.65 47.68
C ALA A 212 6.26 27.52 47.25
N VAL A 213 5.36 27.11 48.14
CA VAL A 213 4.33 26.07 47.87
C VAL A 213 2.98 26.66 47.38
N ALA A 214 2.86 27.97 47.11
CA ALA A 214 1.54 28.60 46.96
C ALA A 214 1.10 29.04 45.54
N ALA A 215 1.91 28.93 44.47
CA ALA A 215 1.61 29.68 43.22
C ALA A 215 1.51 28.87 41.91
N ALA A 216 1.55 27.54 41.91
CA ALA A 216 1.57 26.75 40.68
C ALA A 216 0.18 26.32 40.14
N GLY A 217 -0.92 26.65 40.83
CA GLY A 217 -2.28 26.20 40.44
C GLY A 217 -3.01 27.06 39.40
N ALA A 218 -2.54 28.27 39.09
CA ALA A 218 -3.33 29.24 38.30
C ALA A 218 -2.92 29.38 36.82
N ALA A 219 -1.75 28.88 36.41
CA ALA A 219 -1.23 29.09 35.04
C ALA A 219 -1.74 28.06 34.00
N ALA A 220 -2.20 26.89 34.43
CA ALA A 220 -2.61 25.81 33.52
C ALA A 220 -3.99 26.03 32.85
N LEU A 221 -4.87 26.85 33.44
CA LEU A 221 -6.21 27.13 32.89
C LEU A 221 -6.24 28.28 31.86
N GLY A 222 -5.12 28.98 31.65
CA GLY A 222 -5.04 30.10 30.69
C GLY A 222 -4.67 29.70 29.26
N ALA A 223 -3.88 28.63 29.09
CA ALA A 223 -3.36 28.23 27.78
C ALA A 223 -4.43 27.58 26.87
N GLU A 224 -5.42 26.90 27.46
CA GLU A 224 -6.47 26.21 26.70
C GLU A 224 -7.43 27.17 25.97
N LYS A 225 -7.65 28.38 26.52
CA LYS A 225 -8.53 29.38 25.88
C LYS A 225 -7.90 30.11 24.69
N GLN A 226 -6.57 30.15 24.58
CA GLN A 226 -5.91 30.82 23.43
C GLN A 226 -5.88 29.93 22.18
N GLY A 227 -5.75 28.61 22.33
CA GLY A 227 -5.76 27.66 21.20
C GLY A 227 -7.10 27.65 20.45
N GLN A 228 -8.22 27.65 21.18
CA GLN A 228 -9.56 27.65 20.56
C GLN A 228 -9.87 28.95 19.78
N ARG A 229 -9.29 30.09 20.16
CA ARG A 229 -9.46 31.36 19.42
C ARG A 229 -8.72 31.37 18.08
N GLN A 230 -7.55 30.71 17.98
CA GLN A 230 -6.83 30.63 16.71
C GLN A 230 -7.49 29.65 15.71
N GLN A 231 -8.03 28.53 16.18
CA GLN A 231 -8.74 27.59 15.30
C GLN A 231 -10.01 28.20 14.69
N ARG A 232 -10.78 29.02 15.43
CA ARG A 232 -11.97 29.70 14.88
C ARG A 232 -11.63 30.74 13.81
N ARG A 233 -10.49 31.43 13.91
CA ARG A 233 -10.06 32.39 12.88
C ARG A 233 -9.66 31.71 11.56
N ARG A 234 -9.03 30.53 11.61
CA ARG A 234 -8.67 29.77 10.39
C ARG A 234 -9.90 29.23 9.66
N GLN A 235 -10.94 28.78 10.37
CA GLN A 235 -12.18 28.31 9.74
C GLN A 235 -12.96 29.46 9.06
N GLN A 236 -12.92 30.68 9.59
CA GLN A 236 -13.59 31.82 8.95
C GLN A 236 -12.88 32.32 7.67
N GLN A 237 -11.56 32.15 7.56
CA GLN A 237 -10.84 32.54 6.33
C GLN A 237 -11.10 31.55 5.19
N GLN A 238 -11.15 30.25 5.47
CA GLN A 238 -11.42 29.24 4.44
C GLN A 238 -12.83 29.33 3.83
N GLY A 239 -13.82 29.85 4.57
CA GLY A 239 -15.16 30.09 4.04
C GLY A 239 -15.25 31.25 3.06
N ARG A 240 -14.31 32.21 3.08
CA ARG A 240 -14.33 33.39 2.19
C ARG A 240 -13.74 33.13 0.82
N ASP A 241 -12.80 32.19 0.70
CA ASP A 241 -12.13 31.89 -0.56
C ASP A 241 -12.94 30.98 -1.49
N LEU A 242 -14.02 30.36 -1.00
CA LEU A 242 -14.91 29.50 -1.80
C LEU A 242 -16.12 30.24 -2.39
N SER A 243 -16.21 31.56 -2.23
CA SER A 243 -17.33 32.39 -2.70
C SER A 243 -16.95 33.40 -3.80
N ARG A 244 -15.81 33.22 -4.46
CA ARG A 244 -15.40 33.96 -5.66
C ARG A 244 -15.21 33.00 -6.82
#